data_AF-A0A7V0R5B0-F1
#
_entry.id   AF-A0A7V0R5B0-F1
#
_cell.length_a   1.000
_cell.length_b   1.000
_cell.length_c   1.000
_cell.angle_alpha   90.00
_cell.angle_beta   90.00
_cell.angle_gamma   90.00
#
_symmetry.space_group_name_H-M   'P 1'
#
loop_
_entity.id
_entity.type
_entity.pdbx_description
1 polymer ?
#
loop_
_entity_poly.entity_id
_entity_poly.type
_entity_poly.pdbx_seq_one_letter_code
_entity_poly.pdbx_strand_id
1 'polypeptide(L)'
;GSKDLVLIGSHSPPMPPAYISEALSEFKQNDLVIGPWFDGGLYLIGARRNKLRGVFRNIRLGTGEDVTVLLGKISRLNIRAFLLPFWYDVDTVEDLRFFRNHVKYLEGKRTGS
;
A
#
# COMPACT_ATOMS: atom_id res chain seq x y z
N GLY A 1 -11.46 1.75 -19.51
CA GLY A 1 -10.73 2.87 -18.88
C GLY A 1 -9.60 2.30 -18.05
N SER A 2 -8.36 2.61 -18.41
CA SER A 2 -7.16 2.01 -17.79
C SER A 2 -6.92 2.56 -16.38
N LYS A 3 -6.58 1.67 -15.46
CA LYS A 3 -6.16 1.97 -14.08
C LYS A 3 -4.65 1.79 -14.05
N ASP A 4 -3.93 2.73 -13.46
CA ASP A 4 -2.49 2.61 -13.28
C ASP A 4 -2.26 2.22 -11.82
N LEU A 5 -1.75 1.00 -11.61
CA LEU A 5 -1.36 0.49 -10.29
C LEU A 5 0.16 0.57 -10.18
N VAL A 6 0.63 1.26 -9.14
CA VAL A 6 2.06 1.38 -8.83
C VAL A 6 2.31 0.71 -7.49
N LEU A 7 3.18 -0.28 -7.48
CA LEU A 7 3.73 -0.83 -6.25
C LEU A 7 4.96 -0.01 -5.90
N ILE A 8 5.02 0.48 -4.67
CA ILE A 8 6.09 1.33 -4.18
C ILE A 8 6.73 0.56 -3.04
N GLY A 9 7.80 -0.19 -3.29
CA GLY A 9 8.49 -0.84 -2.18
C GLY A 9 9.40 -1.97 -2.58
N SER A 10 10.68 -1.80 -2.30
CA SER A 10 11.72 -2.84 -2.31
C SER A 10 12.00 -3.42 -0.92
N HIS A 11 11.48 -2.79 0.13
CA HIS A 11 11.82 -3.09 1.53
C HIS A 11 10.73 -3.85 2.27
N SER A 12 9.62 -4.18 1.59
CA SER A 12 8.55 -4.97 2.18
C SER A 12 8.78 -6.48 2.01
N PRO A 13 8.38 -7.29 3.00
CA PRO A 13 8.21 -8.72 2.83
C PRO A 13 7.17 -9.01 1.74
N PRO A 14 7.15 -10.25 1.19
CA PRO A 14 6.10 -10.68 0.28
C PRO A 14 4.72 -10.40 0.87
N MET A 15 4.00 -9.50 0.22
CA MET A 15 2.63 -9.15 0.62
C MET A 15 1.67 -10.26 0.22
N PRO A 16 0.56 -10.46 0.95
CA PRO A 16 -0.49 -11.37 0.54
C PRO A 16 -1.01 -11.00 -0.87
N PRO A 17 -1.07 -11.94 -1.83
CA PRO A 17 -1.62 -11.68 -3.17
C PRO A 17 -3.07 -11.14 -3.15
N ALA A 18 -3.78 -11.40 -2.05
CA ALA A 18 -5.10 -10.86 -1.78
C ALA A 18 -5.13 -9.32 -1.81
N TYR A 19 -4.07 -8.64 -1.34
CA TYR A 19 -4.04 -7.17 -1.28
C TYR A 19 -3.98 -6.55 -2.68
N ILE A 20 -3.25 -7.17 -3.60
CA ILE A 20 -3.22 -6.74 -5.01
C ILE A 20 -4.59 -6.98 -5.65
N SER A 21 -5.21 -8.13 -5.37
CA SER A 21 -6.53 -8.48 -5.92
C SER A 21 -7.62 -7.53 -5.41
N GLU A 22 -7.58 -7.19 -4.12
CA GLU A 22 -8.44 -6.19 -3.50
C GLU A 22 -8.20 -4.81 -4.10
N ALA A 23 -6.94 -4.39 -4.27
CA ALA A 23 -6.64 -3.10 -4.89
C ALA A 23 -7.26 -2.97 -6.29
N LEU A 24 -7.19 -4.03 -7.09
CA LEU A 24 -7.76 -4.05 -8.43
C LEU A 24 -9.29 -4.02 -8.43
N SER A 25 -9.92 -4.70 -7.47
CA SER A 25 -11.38 -4.79 -7.32
C SER A 25 -11.97 -3.45 -6.84
N GLU A 26 -11.27 -2.76 -5.94
CA GLU A 26 -11.73 -1.51 -5.31
C GLU A 26 -11.89 -0.36 -6.29
N PHE A 27 -11.14 -0.38 -7.38
CA PHE A 27 -11.37 0.57 -8.47
C PHE A 27 -12.75 0.45 -9.12
N LYS A 28 -13.61 -0.52 -8.80
CA LYS A 28 -15.03 -0.49 -9.22
C LYS A 28 -15.76 0.71 -8.59
N GLN A 29 -15.43 1.05 -7.34
CA GLN A 29 -16.10 2.09 -6.57
C GLN A 29 -15.18 3.26 -6.24
N ASN A 30 -13.87 3.09 -6.35
CA ASN A 30 -12.88 4.07 -5.95
C ASN A 30 -12.06 4.60 -7.12
N ASP A 31 -11.56 5.83 -6.94
CA ASP A 31 -10.68 6.54 -7.87
C ASP A 31 -9.20 6.36 -7.50
N LEU A 32 -8.93 6.14 -6.22
CA LEU A 32 -7.61 5.95 -5.61
C LEU A 32 -7.65 4.76 -4.66
N VAL A 33 -6.58 3.97 -4.63
CA VAL A 33 -6.34 2.91 -3.65
C VAL A 33 -4.96 3.12 -3.05
N ILE A 34 -4.86 3.01 -1.74
CA ILE A 34 -3.68 3.32 -0.93
C ILE A 34 -3.37 2.09 -0.08
N GLY A 35 -2.14 1.57 -0.18
CA GLY A 35 -1.61 0.54 0.71
C GLY A 35 -0.57 1.13 1.65
N PRO A 36 -0.89 1.36 2.94
CA PRO A 36 -0.01 2.03 3.87
C PRO A 36 0.97 1.08 4.57
N TRP A 37 2.20 1.53 4.77
CA TRP A 37 3.08 0.95 5.77
C TRP A 37 2.79 1.53 7.17
N PHE A 38 3.28 0.84 8.21
CA PHE A 38 3.13 1.31 9.59
C PHE A 38 3.95 2.57 9.91
N ASP A 39 5.01 2.85 9.14
CA ASP A 39 5.86 4.02 9.28
C ASP A 39 5.27 5.30 8.65
N GLY A 40 4.10 5.20 8.00
CA GLY A 40 3.44 6.31 7.30
C GLY A 40 3.79 6.43 5.81
N GLY A 41 4.66 5.56 5.30
CA GLY A 41 4.93 5.36 3.89
C GLY A 41 3.86 4.52 3.18
N LEU A 42 4.15 4.13 1.93
CA LEU A 42 3.21 3.42 1.05
C LEU A 42 3.88 2.22 0.39
N TYR A 43 3.30 1.02 0.54
CA TYR A 43 3.70 -0.15 -0.23
C TYR A 43 3.00 -0.23 -1.60
N LEU A 44 1.84 0.42 -1.74
CA LEU A 44 1.01 0.41 -2.94
C LEU A 44 0.28 1.74 -3.09
N ILE A 45 0.25 2.24 -4.32
CA ILE A 45 -0.67 3.30 -4.70
C ILE A 45 -1.21 3.07 -6.10
N GLY A 46 -2.53 3.13 -6.24
CA GLY A 46 -3.20 2.91 -7.50
C GLY A 46 -4.20 4.01 -7.78
N ALA A 47 -4.20 4.58 -8.98
CA ALA A 47 -5.13 5.62 -9.36
C ALA A 47 -5.72 5.39 -10.75
N ARG A 48 -6.95 5.88 -10.95
CA ARG A 48 -7.50 6.01 -12.30
C ARG A 48 -6.73 7.08 -13.08
N ARG A 49 -6.39 6.80 -14.34
CA ARG A 49 -5.55 7.67 -15.19
C ARG A 49 -6.01 9.13 -15.25
N ASN A 50 -7.32 9.38 -15.25
CA ASN A 50 -7.90 10.72 -15.27
C ASN A 50 -7.76 11.49 -13.95
N LYS A 51 -7.49 10.80 -12.83
CA LYS A 51 -7.28 11.40 -11.50
C LYS A 51 -5.79 11.50 -11.14
N LEU A 52 -4.94 10.74 -11.83
CA LEU A 52 -3.50 10.60 -11.56
C LEU A 52 -2.76 11.94 -11.52
N ARG A 53 -2.98 12.83 -12.50
CA ARG A 53 -2.34 14.17 -12.50
C ARG A 53 -2.73 15.03 -11.29
N GLY A 54 -3.97 14.92 -10.80
CA GLY A 54 -4.45 15.71 -9.67
C GLY A 54 -3.86 15.23 -8.35
N VAL A 55 -3.82 13.91 -8.17
CA VAL A 55 -3.32 13.25 -6.96
C VAL A 55 -1.80 13.40 -6.84
N PHE A 56 -1.06 12.99 -7.87
CA PHE A 56 0.41 12.86 -7.78
C PHE A 56 1.20 14.14 -8.05
N ARG A 57 0.54 15.22 -8.48
CA ARG A 57 1.23 16.50 -8.69
C ARG A 57 1.76 17.03 -7.36
N ASN A 58 3.08 17.29 -7.33
CA ASN A 58 3.80 17.81 -6.17
C ASN A 58 3.66 16.90 -4.92
N ILE A 59 3.61 15.58 -5.08
CA ILE A 59 3.81 14.65 -3.97
C ILE A 59 5.27 14.22 -3.97
N ARG A 60 5.93 14.37 -2.82
CA ARG A 60 7.18 13.68 -2.52
C ARG A 60 6.80 12.45 -1.72
N LEU A 61 7.12 11.26 -2.24
CA LEU A 61 6.96 9.98 -1.56
C LEU A 61 8.28 9.56 -0.92
N GLY A 62 8.22 8.64 0.03
CA GLY A 62 9.37 8.16 0.79
C GLY A 62 9.77 9.11 1.93
N THR A 63 8.82 9.88 2.48
CA THR A 63 9.11 10.81 3.59
C THR A 63 8.60 10.33 4.94
N GLY A 64 7.92 9.18 5.02
CA GLY A 64 7.23 8.70 6.22
C GLY A 64 5.93 9.45 6.54
N GLU A 65 5.56 10.46 5.73
CA GLU A 65 4.33 11.23 5.88
C GLU A 65 3.40 11.07 4.67
N ASP A 66 3.73 10.15 3.77
CA ASP A 66 3.13 9.96 2.46
C ASP A 66 1.61 9.77 2.56
N VAL A 67 1.17 8.89 3.47
CA VAL A 67 -0.25 8.61 3.71
C VAL A 67 -0.99 9.88 4.13
N THR A 68 -0.46 10.61 5.12
CA THR A 68 -1.08 11.82 5.66
C THR A 68 -1.18 12.91 4.59
N VAL A 69 -0.10 13.13 3.84
CA VAL A 69 -0.06 14.10 2.74
C VAL A 69 -1.08 13.74 1.65
N LEU A 70 -1.16 12.46 1.31
CA LEU A 70 -2.09 11.96 0.28
C LEU A 70 -3.54 12.12 0.72
N LEU A 71 -3.88 11.69 1.94
CA LEU A 71 -5.22 11.85 2.54
C LEU A 71 -5.64 13.33 2.63
N GLY A 72 -4.71 14.21 3.01
CA GLY A 72 -4.94 15.66 3.04
C GLY A 72 -5.18 16.28 1.67
N LYS A 73 -4.60 15.73 0.60
CA LYS A 73 -4.86 16.18 -0.78
C LYS A 73 -6.20 15.68 -1.30
N ILE A 74 -6.54 14.42 -1.08
CA ILE A 74 -7.78 13.85 -1.61
C ILE A 74 -9.02 14.37 -0.89
N SER A 75 -8.93 14.79 0.38
CA SER A 75 -10.07 15.43 1.05
C SER A 75 -10.51 16.73 0.36
N ARG A 76 -9.58 17.38 -0.37
CA ARG A 76 -9.82 18.62 -1.12
C ARG A 76 -10.18 18.39 -2.59
N LEU A 77 -9.93 17.19 -3.10
CA LEU A 77 -10.17 16.81 -4.48
C LEU A 77 -11.27 15.76 -4.43
N ASN A 78 -12.52 16.05 -4.82
CA ASN A 78 -13.64 15.11 -4.80
C ASN A 78 -13.30 13.75 -5.50
N ILE A 79 -12.67 12.86 -4.74
CA ILE A 79 -11.97 11.63 -5.16
C ILE A 79 -12.31 10.62 -4.08
N ARG A 80 -12.88 9.49 -4.49
CA ARG A 80 -13.12 8.38 -3.57
C ARG A 80 -11.85 7.57 -3.45
N ALA A 81 -11.36 7.42 -2.23
CA ALA A 81 -10.18 6.64 -1.94
C ALA A 81 -10.51 5.45 -1.05
N PHE A 82 -9.82 4.35 -1.30
CA PHE A 82 -9.85 3.17 -0.45
C PHE A 82 -8.48 2.97 0.20
N LEU A 83 -8.48 2.62 1.50
CA LEU A 83 -7.28 2.27 2.24
C LEU A 83 -7.27 0.75 2.42
N LEU A 84 -6.29 0.09 1.81
CA LEU A 84 -6.02 -1.33 2.03
C LEU A 84 -5.54 -1.55 3.47
N PRO A 85 -5.53 -2.82 3.94
CA PRO A 85 -4.93 -3.14 5.21
C PRO A 85 -3.47 -2.66 5.29
N PHE A 86 -3.06 -2.25 6.48
CA PHE A 86 -1.67 -1.93 6.75
C PHE A 86 -0.77 -3.16 6.55
N TRP A 87 0.47 -2.88 6.14
CA TRP A 87 1.54 -3.86 6.09
C TRP A 87 2.80 -3.31 6.73
N TYR A 88 3.76 -4.16 7.03
CA TYR A 88 5.05 -3.76 7.58
C TYR A 88 6.13 -3.78 6.51
N ASP A 89 7.09 -2.89 6.64
CA ASP A 89 8.37 -2.82 5.96
C ASP A 89 9.46 -3.51 6.80
N VAL A 90 10.65 -3.71 6.22
CA VAL A 90 11.80 -4.33 6.91
C VAL A 90 13.01 -3.41 6.76
N ASP A 91 13.02 -2.38 7.60
CA ASP A 91 14.06 -1.33 7.59
C ASP A 91 15.01 -1.46 8.79
N THR A 92 14.54 -2.01 9.91
CA THR A 92 15.32 -2.19 11.14
C THR A 92 15.66 -3.66 11.44
N VAL A 93 16.60 -3.86 12.37
CA VAL A 93 16.95 -5.20 12.86
C VAL A 93 15.76 -5.84 13.59
N GLU A 94 14.94 -5.03 14.25
CA GLU A 94 13.71 -5.43 14.92
C GLU A 94 12.69 -5.94 13.90
N ASP A 95 12.52 -5.24 12.77
CA ASP A 95 11.64 -5.67 11.68
C ASP A 95 12.11 -6.99 11.06
N LEU A 96 13.43 -7.17 10.90
CA LEU A 96 13.99 -8.42 10.42
C LEU A 96 13.70 -9.58 11.38
N ARG A 97 13.80 -9.35 12.70
CA ARG A 97 13.44 -10.35 13.71
C ARG A 97 11.95 -10.70 13.62
N PHE A 98 11.09 -9.69 13.44
CA PHE A 98 9.66 -9.89 13.25
C PHE A 98 9.38 -10.70 11.97
N PHE A 99 9.96 -10.31 10.83
CA PHE A 99 9.82 -11.00 9.57
C PHE A 99 10.21 -12.48 9.68
N ARG A 100 11.34 -12.77 10.33
CA ARG A 100 11.79 -14.15 10.58
C ARG A 100 10.75 -14.95 11.38
N ASN A 101 10.15 -14.36 12.40
CA ASN A 101 9.12 -15.02 13.20
C ASN A 101 7.83 -15.23 12.39
N HIS A 102 7.44 -14.24 11.58
CA HIS A 102 6.29 -14.34 10.69
C HIS A 102 6.46 -15.48 9.68
N VAL A 103 7.61 -15.59 9.01
CA VAL A 103 7.89 -16.70 8.08
C VAL A 103 7.81 -18.06 8.78
N LYS A 104 8.47 -18.22 9.93
CA LYS A 104 8.41 -19.47 10.71
C LYS A 104 6.98 -19.87 11.07
N TYR A 105 6.14 -18.90 11.44
CA TYR A 105 4.75 -19.15 11.76
C TYR A 105 3.96 -19.66 10.53
N LEU A 106 4.18 -19.05 9.36
CA LEU A 106 3.53 -19.48 8.11
C LEU A 106 3.99 -20.88 7.68
N GLU A 107 5.28 -21.20 7.81
CA GLU A 107 5.81 -22.54 7.53
C GLU A 107 5.26 -23.60 8.49
N GLY A 108 5.21 -23.30 9.79
CA GLY A 108 4.63 -24.20 10.79
C GLY A 108 3.15 -24.51 10.55
N LYS A 109 2.40 -23.58 9.93
CA LYS A 109 1.02 -23.84 9.49
C LYS A 109 0.92 -24.70 8.24
N ARG A 110 1.92 -24.66 7.35
CA ARG A 110 1.93 -25.46 6.12
C ARG A 110 2.23 -26.93 6.36
N THR A 111 2.98 -27.26 7.42
CA THR A 111 3.33 -28.65 7.78
C THR A 111 2.29 -29.33 8.66
N GLY A 112 1.25 -28.62 9.09
CA GLY A 112 0.17 -29.12 9.96
C GLY A 112 -1.18 -29.32 9.26
N SER A 113 -1.20 -29.40 7.92
CA SER A 113 -2.38 -29.76 7.10
C SER A 113 -2.14 -31.05 6.33
#